data_AF-A0A6L4Z2R9-F1
#
_entry.id   AF-A0A6L4Z2R9-F1
#
_cell.length_a   1.000
_cell.length_b   1.000
_cell.length_c   1.000
_cell.angle_alpha   90.00
_cell.angle_beta   90.00
_cell.angle_gamma   90.00
#
_symmetry.space_group_name_H-M   'P 1'
#
loop_
_entity.id
_entity.type
_entity.pdbx_description
1 polymer ?
#
loop_
_entity_poly.entity_id
_entity_poly.type
_entity_poly.pdbx_seq_one_letter_code
_entity_poly.pdbx_strand_id
1 'polypeptide(L)'
;PRTLAVFDYNPLDKNLAQELVLLGRDYKADTLCCDNPQTEGLLIYDHISDSNVRLKAYIAMFHQYTCQVRDLYHYITHPPIQIFYVGNCDLMDEINNKLTQELHGQAKVVLTAYRPANMAILDVINPICSKGAALKTLAESLNIEQNEVMAIGDNQNDLEMLQYAGFAVMMANSEESLLDKGFTMTLSNNEDGAAVAIEKYILQTH
;
A
#
# COMPACT_ATOMS: atom_id res chain seq x y z
N PRO A 1 18.56 -4.19 15.79
CA PRO A 1 18.88 -3.79 14.40
C PRO A 1 17.92 -2.67 13.94
N ARG A 2 18.42 -1.48 13.59
CA ARG A 2 17.58 -0.48 12.91
C ARG A 2 17.28 -1.02 11.51
N THR A 3 16.02 -1.35 11.25
CA THR A 3 15.52 -1.91 9.97
C THR A 3 15.10 -0.84 8.96
N LEU A 4 15.30 0.46 9.28
CA LEU A 4 14.78 1.59 8.51
C LEU A 4 15.85 2.24 7.63
N ALA A 5 16.58 1.43 6.86
CA ALA A 5 17.47 1.95 5.82
C ALA A 5 16.61 2.43 4.64
N VAL A 6 16.88 3.64 4.16
CA VAL A 6 16.20 4.24 3.01
C VAL A 6 17.09 4.05 1.80
N PHE A 7 16.65 3.24 0.83
CA PHE A 7 17.41 2.94 -0.38
C PHE A 7 17.14 3.93 -1.50
N ASP A 8 15.89 4.38 -1.61
CA ASP A 8 15.45 5.38 -2.58
C ASP A 8 14.24 6.14 -2.00
N TYR A 9 13.99 7.36 -2.49
CA TYR A 9 12.90 8.22 -2.03
C TYR A 9 12.32 9.04 -3.19
N ASN A 10 11.14 8.61 -3.64
CA ASN A 10 10.38 9.24 -4.72
C ASN A 10 9.02 9.72 -4.18
N PRO A 11 8.94 10.90 -3.57
CA PRO A 11 7.72 11.40 -2.95
C PRO A 11 6.69 11.88 -3.98
N LEU A 12 5.46 12.09 -3.51
CA LEU A 12 4.44 12.86 -4.21
C LEU A 12 4.81 14.34 -4.26
N ASP A 13 4.33 15.04 -5.30
CA ASP A 13 4.36 16.50 -5.29
C ASP A 13 3.57 17.06 -4.08
N LYS A 14 4.12 18.05 -3.41
CA LYS A 14 3.54 18.64 -2.20
C LYS A 14 2.20 19.34 -2.49
N ASN A 15 2.09 20.08 -3.60
CA ASN A 15 0.85 20.77 -3.94
C ASN A 15 -0.23 19.75 -4.33
N LEU A 16 0.13 18.73 -5.10
CA LEU A 16 -0.78 17.63 -5.40
C LEU A 16 -1.27 16.94 -4.12
N ALA A 17 -0.38 16.65 -3.18
CA ALA A 17 -0.76 16.04 -1.90
C ALA A 17 -1.78 16.91 -1.13
N GLN A 18 -1.60 18.23 -1.14
CA GLN A 18 -2.56 19.17 -0.55
C GLN A 18 -3.90 19.18 -1.28
N GLU A 19 -3.91 19.13 -2.62
CA GLU A 19 -5.13 19.01 -3.43
C GLU A 19 -5.88 17.70 -3.13
N LEU A 20 -5.16 16.59 -2.97
CA LEU A 20 -5.72 15.30 -2.61
C LEU A 20 -6.37 15.32 -1.22
N VAL A 21 -5.83 16.07 -0.25
CA VAL A 21 -6.48 16.28 1.05
C VAL A 21 -7.80 17.03 0.89
N LEU A 22 -7.85 18.07 0.05
CA LEU A 22 -9.10 18.80 -0.22
C LEU A 22 -10.13 17.92 -0.91
N LEU A 23 -9.71 17.11 -1.89
CA LEU A 23 -10.59 16.13 -2.54
C LEU A 23 -11.16 15.14 -1.52
N GLY A 24 -10.34 14.62 -0.60
CA GLY A 24 -10.80 13.75 0.47
C GLY A 24 -11.89 14.39 1.33
N ARG A 25 -11.77 15.69 1.64
CA ARG A 25 -12.78 16.45 2.38
C ARG A 25 -14.09 16.61 1.61
N ASP A 26 -14.02 16.88 0.31
CA ASP A 26 -15.21 17.00 -0.54
C ASP A 26 -16.02 15.70 -0.59
N TYR A 27 -15.31 14.56 -0.64
CA TYR A 27 -15.91 13.22 -0.60
C TYR A 27 -16.20 12.72 0.82
N LYS A 28 -15.83 13.48 1.86
CA LYS A 28 -15.88 13.06 3.27
C LYS A 28 -15.18 11.72 3.53
N ALA A 29 -14.09 11.48 2.83
CA ALA A 29 -13.25 10.31 3.00
C ALA A 29 -12.23 10.52 4.13
N ASP A 30 -11.97 9.48 4.90
CA ASP A 30 -10.88 9.51 5.89
C ASP A 30 -9.55 9.48 5.14
N THR A 31 -8.83 10.59 5.23
CA THR A 31 -7.59 10.83 4.48
C THR A 31 -6.40 10.78 5.43
N LEU A 32 -5.36 10.07 5.02
CA LEU A 32 -4.10 9.95 5.74
C LEU A 32 -2.93 10.25 4.82
N CYS A 33 -1.83 10.65 5.43
CA CYS A 33 -0.56 10.91 4.77
C CYS A 33 0.51 10.00 5.36
N CYS A 34 1.25 9.28 4.53
CA CYS A 34 2.55 8.74 4.94
C CYS A 34 3.57 9.85 4.72
N ASP A 35 4.16 10.33 5.81
CA ASP A 35 4.95 11.57 5.84
C ASP A 35 6.25 11.45 5.04
N ASN A 36 7.41 11.29 5.69
CA ASN A 36 8.67 11.19 4.96
C ASN A 36 9.68 10.30 5.71
N PRO A 37 10.82 9.96 5.08
CA PRO A 37 11.80 9.08 5.73
C PRO A 37 12.43 9.65 7.01
N GLN A 38 12.49 10.97 7.19
CA GLN A 38 13.01 11.61 8.41
C GLN A 38 12.09 11.38 9.62
N THR A 39 10.79 11.21 9.37
CA THR A 39 9.82 10.80 10.38
C THR A 39 9.60 9.29 10.38
N GLU A 40 10.49 8.51 9.76
CA GLU A 40 10.36 7.05 9.65
C GLU A 40 9.02 6.61 9.00
N GLY A 41 8.40 7.48 8.17
CA GLY A 41 7.14 7.19 7.49
C GLY A 41 5.92 7.18 8.40
N LEU A 42 5.88 8.05 9.43
CA LEU A 42 4.70 8.20 10.29
C LEU A 42 3.41 8.40 9.47
N LEU A 43 2.33 7.77 9.93
CA LEU A 43 0.99 7.98 9.40
C LEU A 43 0.35 9.20 10.07
N ILE A 44 0.11 10.25 9.29
CA ILE A 44 -0.42 11.52 9.74
C ILE A 44 -1.87 11.66 9.31
N TYR A 45 -2.74 12.12 10.22
CA TYR A 45 -4.16 12.32 9.95
C TYR A 45 -4.71 13.47 10.80
N ASP A 46 -5.75 14.16 10.35
CA ASP A 46 -6.43 15.19 11.15
C ASP A 46 -7.78 14.70 11.72
N HIS A 47 -8.51 13.91 10.94
CA HIS A 47 -9.83 13.41 11.29
C HIS A 47 -10.06 11.98 10.79
N ILE A 48 -10.69 11.16 11.64
CA ILE A 48 -11.21 9.84 11.27
C ILE A 48 -12.70 9.79 11.64
N SER A 49 -13.52 9.40 10.68
CA SER A 49 -14.97 9.32 10.81
C SER A 49 -15.38 8.29 11.85
N ASP A 50 -16.46 8.59 12.59
CA ASP A 50 -16.90 7.72 13.67
C ASP A 50 -17.36 6.34 13.21
N SER A 51 -17.89 6.27 11.99
CA SER A 51 -18.29 5.04 11.31
C SER A 51 -17.10 4.16 10.92
N ASN A 52 -15.88 4.71 10.80
CA ASN A 52 -14.69 3.96 10.39
C ASN A 52 -14.01 3.27 11.57
N VAL A 53 -14.75 2.34 12.19
CA VAL A 53 -14.31 1.61 13.40
C VAL A 53 -13.04 0.79 13.16
N ARG A 54 -12.84 0.28 11.93
CA ARG A 54 -11.66 -0.51 11.57
C ARG A 54 -10.39 0.34 11.52
N LEU A 55 -10.45 1.50 10.86
CA LEU A 55 -9.32 2.42 10.82
C LEU A 55 -8.98 2.96 12.22
N LYS A 56 -10.01 3.30 13.03
CA LYS A 56 -9.79 3.71 14.43
C LYS A 56 -9.07 2.62 15.24
N ALA A 57 -9.48 1.35 15.08
CA ALA A 57 -8.81 0.23 15.74
C ALA A 57 -7.36 0.05 15.25
N TYR A 58 -7.12 0.21 13.94
CA TYR A 58 -5.77 0.15 13.35
C TYR A 58 -4.86 1.24 13.92
N ILE A 59 -5.32 2.50 13.94
CA ILE A 59 -4.57 3.63 14.50
C ILE A 59 -4.28 3.41 15.99
N ALA A 60 -5.25 2.93 16.76
CA ALA A 60 -5.02 2.63 18.18
C ALA A 60 -3.97 1.52 18.39
N MET A 61 -4.01 0.47 17.57
CA MET A 61 -3.06 -0.64 17.61
C MET A 61 -1.64 -0.18 17.23
N PHE A 62 -1.51 0.71 16.25
CA PHE A 62 -0.25 1.23 15.74
C PHE A 62 0.08 2.64 16.23
N HIS A 63 -0.47 3.09 17.37
CA HIS A 63 -0.41 4.49 17.81
C HIS A 63 1.00 5.08 17.87
N GLN A 64 2.03 4.27 18.12
CA GLN A 64 3.44 4.69 18.10
C GLN A 64 3.96 5.09 16.71
N TYR A 65 3.28 4.67 15.64
CA TYR A 65 3.59 4.97 14.24
C TYR A 65 2.56 5.91 13.59
N THR A 66 1.69 6.52 14.41
CA THR A 66 0.67 7.45 13.93
C THR A 66 0.72 8.77 14.68
N CYS A 67 0.39 9.87 14.01
CA CYS A 67 0.31 11.19 14.65
C CYS A 67 -0.96 11.92 14.18
N GLN A 68 -1.83 12.25 15.13
CA GLN A 68 -2.95 13.15 14.84
C GLN A 68 -2.47 14.60 14.84
N VAL A 69 -2.78 15.32 13.78
CA VAL A 69 -2.49 16.75 13.63
C VAL A 69 -3.79 17.54 13.64
N ARG A 70 -3.68 18.87 13.79
CA ARG A 70 -4.86 19.74 13.81
C ARG A 70 -5.55 19.84 12.45
N ASP A 71 -4.76 19.92 11.39
CA ASP A 71 -5.22 20.08 10.01
C ASP A 71 -4.17 19.49 9.07
N LEU A 72 -4.55 18.49 8.30
CA LEU A 72 -3.63 17.72 7.47
C LEU A 72 -3.11 18.55 6.29
N TYR A 73 -3.97 19.38 5.70
CA TYR A 73 -3.60 20.26 4.59
C TYR A 73 -2.48 21.24 4.98
N HIS A 74 -2.58 21.86 6.16
CA HIS A 74 -1.56 22.77 6.68
C HIS A 74 -0.32 22.05 7.23
N TYR A 75 -0.46 20.79 7.65
CA TYR A 75 0.67 19.97 8.07
C TYR A 75 1.61 19.65 6.89
N ILE A 76 1.04 19.31 5.72
CA ILE A 76 1.79 18.96 4.52
C ILE A 76 2.53 20.20 3.98
N THR A 77 3.74 20.39 4.48
CA THR A 77 4.64 21.51 4.15
C THR A 77 5.81 21.07 3.26
N HIS A 78 5.94 19.76 3.04
CA HIS A 78 6.98 19.13 2.24
C HIS A 78 6.39 17.91 1.48
N PRO A 79 7.07 17.39 0.44
CA PRO A 79 6.64 16.23 -0.34
C PRO A 79 6.42 14.96 0.53
N PRO A 80 5.21 14.41 0.64
CA PRO A 80 4.99 13.19 1.40
C PRO A 80 5.29 11.93 0.56
N ILE A 81 5.47 10.78 1.21
CA ILE A 81 5.61 9.47 0.54
C ILE A 81 4.32 9.13 -0.21
N GLN A 82 3.17 9.36 0.44
CA GLN A 82 1.87 8.89 -0.04
C GLN A 82 0.73 9.66 0.61
N ILE A 83 -0.35 9.86 -0.15
CA ILE A 83 -1.68 10.17 0.38
C ILE A 83 -2.57 8.97 0.15
N PHE A 84 -3.42 8.63 1.10
CA PHE A 84 -4.38 7.55 0.91
C PHE A 84 -5.70 7.80 1.60
N TYR A 85 -6.73 7.20 1.03
CA TYR A 85 -8.09 7.22 1.57
C TYR A 85 -8.46 5.85 2.08
N VAL A 86 -9.20 5.80 3.18
CA VAL A 86 -9.71 4.56 3.74
C VAL A 86 -11.21 4.71 3.96
N GLY A 87 -12.00 3.78 3.44
CA GLY A 87 -13.45 3.83 3.58
C GLY A 87 -14.13 2.58 3.06
N ASN A 88 -15.43 2.70 2.80
CA ASN A 88 -16.19 1.63 2.17
C ASN A 88 -15.85 1.50 0.68
N CYS A 89 -16.16 0.35 0.09
CA CYS A 89 -15.78 0.06 -1.30
C CYS A 89 -16.42 1.02 -2.30
N ASP A 90 -17.69 1.37 -2.12
CA ASP A 90 -18.42 2.22 -3.07
C ASP A 90 -17.82 3.63 -3.16
N LEU A 91 -17.51 4.24 -2.00
CA LEU A 91 -16.87 5.55 -1.94
C LEU A 91 -15.45 5.51 -2.52
N MET A 92 -14.68 4.45 -2.24
CA MET A 92 -13.33 4.33 -2.79
C MET A 92 -13.36 4.07 -4.30
N ASP A 93 -14.32 3.31 -4.81
CA ASP A 93 -14.54 3.10 -6.24
C ASP A 93 -14.89 4.44 -6.93
N GLU A 94 -15.72 5.28 -6.31
CA GLU A 94 -16.05 6.63 -6.80
C GLU A 94 -14.82 7.54 -6.88
N ILE A 95 -14.05 7.64 -5.79
CA ILE A 95 -12.83 8.44 -5.75
C ILE A 95 -11.78 7.90 -6.73
N ASN A 96 -11.64 6.58 -6.84
CA ASN A 96 -10.71 5.94 -7.77
C ASN A 96 -11.04 6.32 -9.23
N ASN A 97 -12.31 6.29 -9.62
CA ASN A 97 -12.76 6.68 -10.95
C ASN A 97 -12.44 8.15 -11.24
N LYS A 98 -12.70 9.04 -10.28
CA LYS A 98 -12.38 10.47 -10.35
C LYS A 98 -10.88 10.71 -10.55
N LEU A 99 -10.05 10.14 -9.66
CA LEU A 99 -8.60 10.33 -9.70
C LEU A 99 -7.95 9.74 -10.95
N THR A 100 -8.40 8.56 -11.39
CA THR A 100 -7.88 7.93 -12.61
C THR A 100 -8.14 8.80 -13.86
N GLN A 101 -9.24 9.54 -13.88
CA GLN A 101 -9.57 10.44 -15.00
C GLN A 101 -8.79 11.75 -14.97
N GLU A 102 -8.42 12.27 -13.79
CA GLU A 102 -7.92 13.64 -13.64
C GLU A 102 -6.43 13.76 -13.34
N LEU A 103 -5.80 12.73 -12.76
CA LEU A 103 -4.40 12.82 -12.38
C LEU A 103 -3.46 12.82 -13.60
N HIS A 104 -3.88 12.28 -14.75
CA HIS A 104 -3.15 12.33 -16.03
C HIS A 104 -1.64 11.99 -15.90
N GLY A 105 -1.28 11.01 -15.07
CA GLY A 105 0.11 10.58 -14.85
C GLY A 105 0.89 11.38 -13.80
N GLN A 106 0.29 12.36 -13.13
CA GLN A 106 0.91 13.10 -12.01
C GLN A 106 1.11 12.22 -10.77
N ALA A 107 0.24 11.24 -10.57
CA ALA A 107 0.34 10.22 -9.53
C ALA A 107 -0.22 8.89 -10.04
N LYS A 108 0.16 7.81 -9.37
CA LYS A 108 -0.40 6.49 -9.55
C LYS A 108 -1.39 6.20 -8.44
N VAL A 109 -2.54 5.67 -8.82
CA VAL A 109 -3.63 5.30 -7.91
C VAL A 109 -3.70 3.79 -7.85
N VAL A 110 -3.73 3.23 -6.64
CA VAL A 110 -3.82 1.78 -6.42
C VAL A 110 -4.94 1.51 -5.43
N LEU A 111 -5.97 0.80 -5.90
CA LEU A 111 -7.10 0.38 -5.08
C LEU A 111 -6.83 -1.01 -4.50
N THR A 112 -6.87 -1.12 -3.18
CA THR A 112 -6.84 -2.40 -2.44
C THR A 112 -8.20 -2.59 -1.77
N ALA A 113 -9.03 -3.50 -2.30
CA ALA A 113 -10.42 -3.65 -1.88
C ALA A 113 -10.68 -5.00 -1.18
N TYR A 114 -11.24 -4.95 0.02
CA TYR A 114 -11.74 -6.09 0.78
C TYR A 114 -13.27 -6.10 0.73
N ARG A 115 -13.82 -6.47 -0.44
CA ARG A 115 -15.27 -6.37 -0.72
C ARG A 115 -16.16 -7.07 0.33
N PRO A 116 -15.86 -8.29 0.82
CA PRO A 116 -16.66 -8.93 1.87
C PRO A 116 -16.70 -8.14 3.18
N ALA A 117 -15.66 -7.37 3.48
CA ALA A 117 -15.57 -6.53 4.67
C ALA A 117 -16.10 -5.10 4.44
N ASN A 118 -16.55 -4.80 3.21
CA ASN A 118 -16.90 -3.46 2.71
C ASN A 118 -15.87 -2.40 3.13
N MET A 119 -14.60 -2.68 2.89
CA MET A 119 -13.49 -1.80 3.24
C MET A 119 -12.51 -1.77 2.07
N ALA A 120 -12.06 -0.58 1.71
CA ALA A 120 -11.05 -0.38 0.70
C ALA A 120 -10.07 0.71 1.12
N ILE A 121 -8.84 0.58 0.62
CA ILE A 121 -7.77 1.55 0.75
C ILE A 121 -7.42 2.01 -0.66
N LEU A 122 -7.39 3.32 -0.87
CA LEU A 122 -7.02 3.92 -2.13
C LEU A 122 -5.71 4.68 -1.95
N ASP A 123 -4.62 4.08 -2.40
CA ASP A 123 -3.29 4.65 -2.33
C ASP A 123 -3.06 5.60 -3.51
N VAL A 124 -2.59 6.81 -3.22
CA VAL A 124 -2.07 7.75 -4.22
C VAL A 124 -0.59 7.93 -3.95
N ILE A 125 0.24 7.52 -4.90
CA ILE A 125 1.70 7.47 -4.77
C ILE A 125 2.38 8.05 -6.00
N ASN A 126 3.68 8.31 -5.91
CA ASN A 126 4.47 8.74 -7.06
C ASN A 126 4.32 7.74 -8.23
N PRO A 127 4.18 8.19 -9.49
CA PRO A 127 3.92 7.32 -10.64
C PRO A 127 4.89 6.16 -10.84
N ILE A 128 6.15 6.33 -10.45
CA ILE A 128 7.19 5.31 -10.62
C ILE A 128 7.25 4.31 -9.45
N CYS A 129 6.51 4.56 -8.38
CA CYS A 129 6.53 3.74 -7.18
C CYS A 129 5.61 2.52 -7.30
N SER A 130 6.08 1.40 -6.78
CA SER A 130 5.30 0.19 -6.51
C SER A 130 6.06 -0.75 -5.60
N LYS A 131 5.39 -1.79 -5.06
CA LYS A 131 6.07 -2.88 -4.36
C LYS A 131 7.10 -3.57 -5.26
N GLY A 132 6.83 -3.71 -6.56
CA GLY A 132 7.77 -4.27 -7.53
C GLY A 132 9.01 -3.40 -7.74
N ALA A 133 8.84 -2.09 -7.92
CA ALA A 133 9.95 -1.16 -8.07
C ALA A 133 10.83 -1.11 -6.80
N ALA A 134 10.19 -1.11 -5.62
CA ALA A 134 10.88 -1.17 -4.33
C ALA A 134 11.65 -2.49 -4.15
N LEU A 135 11.03 -3.63 -4.47
CA LEU A 135 11.64 -4.96 -4.37
C LEU A 135 12.85 -5.09 -5.32
N LYS A 136 12.73 -4.57 -6.55
CA LYS A 136 13.84 -4.51 -7.51
C LYS A 136 15.01 -3.70 -6.98
N THR A 137 14.75 -2.49 -6.50
CA THR A 137 15.77 -1.60 -5.94
C THR A 137 16.49 -2.24 -4.75
N LEU A 138 15.72 -2.89 -3.86
CA LEU A 138 16.29 -3.60 -2.71
C LEU A 138 17.16 -4.78 -3.14
N ALA A 139 16.68 -5.63 -4.05
CA ALA A 139 17.43 -6.77 -4.56
C ALA A 139 18.76 -6.35 -5.20
N GLU A 140 18.73 -5.32 -6.06
CA GLU A 140 19.93 -4.76 -6.69
C GLU A 140 20.93 -4.22 -5.66
N SER A 141 20.45 -3.52 -4.61
CA SER A 141 21.32 -3.00 -3.55
C SER A 141 22.01 -4.09 -2.71
N LEU A 142 21.39 -5.28 -2.64
CA LEU A 142 21.88 -6.45 -1.92
C LEU A 142 22.68 -7.41 -2.82
N ASN A 143 22.81 -7.11 -4.11
CA ASN A 143 23.37 -8.00 -5.14
C ASN A 143 22.64 -9.37 -5.19
N ILE A 144 21.31 -9.35 -5.08
CA ILE A 144 20.45 -10.53 -5.22
C ILE A 144 19.84 -10.50 -6.63
N GLU A 145 20.02 -11.58 -7.38
CA GLU A 145 19.44 -11.74 -8.71
C GLU A 145 17.92 -11.94 -8.63
N GLN A 146 17.19 -11.52 -9.67
CA GLN A 146 15.74 -11.65 -9.74
C GLN A 146 15.25 -13.10 -9.52
N ASN A 147 15.98 -14.09 -10.05
CA ASN A 147 15.71 -15.53 -9.91
C ASN A 147 15.89 -16.06 -8.48
N GLU A 148 16.56 -15.32 -7.60
CA GLU A 148 16.75 -15.62 -6.18
C GLU A 148 15.65 -15.01 -5.30
N VAL A 149 14.74 -14.22 -5.89
CA VAL A 149 13.65 -13.55 -5.17
C VAL A 149 12.37 -14.37 -5.24
N MET A 150 11.86 -14.76 -4.06
CA MET A 150 10.48 -15.21 -3.90
C MET A 150 9.60 -14.08 -3.38
N ALA A 151 8.45 -13.83 -4.01
CA ALA A 151 7.42 -12.92 -3.51
C ALA A 151 6.13 -13.65 -3.20
N ILE A 152 5.46 -13.25 -2.12
CA ILE A 152 4.15 -13.76 -1.70
C ILE A 152 3.19 -12.58 -1.61
N GLY A 153 2.01 -12.68 -2.24
CA GLY A 153 1.03 -11.60 -2.25
C GLY A 153 -0.40 -12.08 -2.51
N ASP A 154 -1.36 -11.17 -2.35
CA ASP A 154 -2.78 -11.48 -2.46
C ASP A 154 -3.64 -10.38 -3.12
N ASN A 155 -3.11 -9.18 -3.31
CA ASN A 155 -3.89 -8.04 -3.79
C ASN A 155 -3.26 -7.30 -4.99
N GLN A 156 -3.98 -6.33 -5.58
CA GLN A 156 -3.48 -5.60 -6.77
C GLN A 156 -2.16 -4.88 -6.51
N ASN A 157 -1.97 -4.34 -5.30
CA ASN A 157 -0.73 -3.67 -4.94
C ASN A 157 0.48 -4.62 -4.87
N ASP A 158 0.27 -5.94 -4.88
CA ASP A 158 1.31 -6.98 -4.93
C ASP A 158 1.68 -7.39 -6.34
N LEU A 159 0.83 -7.12 -7.34
CA LEU A 159 0.94 -7.66 -8.69
C LEU A 159 2.32 -7.39 -9.32
N GLU A 160 2.82 -6.16 -9.22
CA GLU A 160 4.13 -5.80 -9.80
C GLU A 160 5.30 -6.49 -9.09
N MET A 161 5.17 -6.74 -7.78
CA MET A 161 6.19 -7.49 -7.03
C MET A 161 6.16 -8.97 -7.40
N LEU A 162 4.96 -9.54 -7.60
CA LEU A 162 4.78 -10.92 -8.05
C LEU A 162 5.29 -11.11 -9.48
N GLN A 163 5.10 -10.14 -10.37
CA GLN A 163 5.65 -10.16 -11.72
C GLN A 163 7.17 -9.97 -11.75
N TYR A 164 7.72 -9.22 -10.80
CA TYR A 164 9.16 -9.04 -10.67
C TYR A 164 9.85 -10.28 -10.10
N ALA A 165 9.30 -10.94 -9.10
CA ALA A 165 9.98 -12.06 -8.45
C ALA A 165 10.25 -13.22 -9.41
N GLY A 166 11.43 -13.85 -9.30
CA GLY A 166 11.74 -15.09 -10.02
C GLY A 166 10.86 -16.26 -9.62
N PHE A 167 10.32 -16.24 -8.40
CA PHE A 167 9.32 -17.18 -7.93
C PHE A 167 8.15 -16.46 -7.24
N ALA A 168 6.97 -16.51 -7.85
CA ALA A 168 5.80 -15.80 -7.38
C ALA A 168 4.77 -16.76 -6.76
N VAL A 169 4.39 -16.48 -5.52
CA VAL A 169 3.39 -17.25 -4.76
C VAL A 169 2.18 -16.39 -4.46
N MET A 170 0.99 -16.92 -4.74
CA MET A 170 -0.28 -16.26 -4.57
C MET A 170 -1.11 -16.97 -3.48
N MET A 171 -1.67 -16.20 -2.56
CA MET A 171 -2.48 -16.74 -1.45
C MET A 171 -3.86 -17.19 -1.94
N ALA A 172 -4.49 -18.17 -1.29
CA ALA A 172 -5.82 -18.65 -1.71
C ALA A 172 -6.93 -17.60 -1.55
N ASN A 173 -6.76 -16.62 -0.66
CA ASN A 173 -7.69 -15.51 -0.43
C ASN A 173 -7.43 -14.30 -1.35
N SER A 174 -6.67 -14.50 -2.44
CA SER A 174 -6.32 -13.41 -3.37
C SER A 174 -7.53 -12.87 -4.11
N GLU A 175 -7.39 -11.64 -4.63
CA GLU A 175 -8.38 -11.05 -5.50
C GLU A 175 -8.60 -11.90 -6.77
N GLU A 176 -9.86 -12.09 -7.16
CA GLU A 176 -10.26 -12.96 -8.28
C GLU A 176 -9.56 -12.61 -9.60
N SER A 177 -9.36 -11.32 -9.85
CA SER A 177 -8.67 -10.79 -11.04
C SER A 177 -7.18 -11.20 -11.13
N LEU A 178 -6.62 -11.77 -10.07
CA LEU A 178 -5.25 -12.25 -10.00
C LEU A 178 -5.10 -13.75 -10.23
N LEU A 179 -6.19 -14.53 -10.08
CA LEU A 179 -6.15 -16.00 -10.10
C LEU A 179 -5.67 -16.57 -11.45
N ASP A 180 -6.00 -15.91 -12.57
CA ASP A 180 -5.68 -16.37 -13.92
C ASP A 180 -4.26 -15.99 -14.38
N LYS A 181 -3.44 -15.37 -13.52
CA LYS A 181 -2.10 -14.88 -13.88
C LYS A 181 -1.00 -15.95 -13.84
N GLY A 182 -1.36 -17.21 -13.55
CA GLY A 182 -0.46 -18.36 -13.64
C GLY A 182 0.56 -18.46 -12.51
N PHE A 183 0.31 -17.82 -11.37
CA PHE A 183 1.19 -17.88 -10.20
C PHE A 183 1.04 -19.19 -9.43
N THR A 184 2.05 -19.50 -8.61
CA THR A 184 2.00 -20.69 -7.75
C THR A 184 1.07 -20.42 -6.57
N MET A 185 0.02 -21.22 -6.39
CA MET A 185 -0.92 -21.02 -5.28
C MET A 185 -0.41 -21.61 -3.96
N THR A 186 -0.67 -20.92 -2.85
CA THR A 186 -0.56 -21.41 -1.47
C THR A 186 -1.92 -21.29 -0.74
N LEU A 187 -1.99 -21.64 0.55
CA LEU A 187 -3.21 -21.55 1.36
C LEU A 187 -3.64 -20.10 1.61
N SER A 188 -4.77 -19.90 2.29
CA SER A 188 -5.19 -18.55 2.70
C SER A 188 -4.33 -17.99 3.84
N ASN A 189 -4.41 -16.68 4.06
CA ASN A 189 -3.77 -16.02 5.19
C ASN A 189 -4.25 -16.56 6.55
N ASN A 190 -5.51 -17.02 6.64
CA ASN A 190 -6.08 -17.65 7.84
C ASN A 190 -5.58 -19.08 8.07
N GLU A 191 -4.89 -19.66 7.09
CA GLU A 191 -4.36 -21.03 7.10
C GLU A 191 -2.82 -21.02 7.00
N ASP A 192 -2.19 -19.93 7.44
CA ASP A 192 -0.73 -19.78 7.43
C ASP A 192 -0.08 -19.96 6.05
N GLY A 193 -0.78 -19.59 4.96
CA GLY A 193 -0.33 -19.83 3.59
C GLY A 193 1.07 -19.28 3.27
N ALA A 194 1.48 -18.16 3.90
CA ALA A 194 2.83 -17.63 3.76
C ALA A 194 3.88 -18.55 4.40
N ALA A 195 3.60 -19.09 5.59
CA ALA A 195 4.49 -20.03 6.27
C ALA A 195 4.61 -21.33 5.48
N VAL A 196 3.48 -21.88 5.01
CA VAL A 196 3.45 -23.10 4.18
C VAL A 196 4.28 -22.93 2.90
N ALA A 197 4.19 -21.77 2.25
CA ALA A 197 5.00 -21.49 1.06
C ALA A 197 6.50 -21.44 1.40
N ILE A 198 6.89 -20.76 2.47
CA ILE A 198 8.29 -20.68 2.91
C ILE A 198 8.82 -22.07 3.28
N GLU A 199 8.06 -22.85 4.03
CA GLU A 199 8.45 -24.22 4.40
C GLU A 199 8.68 -25.08 3.17
N LYS A 200 7.74 -25.06 2.22
CA LYS A 200 7.78 -25.89 1.02
C LYS A 200 8.89 -25.51 0.05
N TYR A 201 9.13 -24.22 -0.18
CA TYR A 201 10.00 -23.76 -1.26
C TYR A 201 11.39 -23.29 -0.80
N ILE A 202 11.57 -23.01 0.50
CA ILE A 202 12.84 -22.52 1.05
C ILE A 202 13.44 -23.49 2.08
N LEU A 203 12.64 -24.00 3.03
CA LEU A 203 13.17 -24.76 4.16
C LEU A 203 13.24 -26.27 3.91
N GLN A 204 12.38 -26.82 3.06
CA GLN A 204 12.42 -28.22 2.67
C GLN A 204 13.52 -28.46 1.63
N THR A 205 14.74 -28.74 2.09
CA THR A 205 15.78 -29.38 1.27
C THR A 205 15.45 -30.86 1.09
N HIS A 206 15.33 -31.30 -0.16
CA HIS A 206 15.41 -32.73 -0.52
C HIS A 206 16.83 -33.26 -0.38
#